data_AF-A0A838WEF9-F1
#
_entry.id   AF-A0A838WEF9-F1
#
_cell.length_a   1.000
_cell.length_b   1.000
_cell.length_c   1.000
_cell.angle_alpha   90.00
_cell.angle_beta   90.00
_cell.angle_gamma   90.00
#
_symmetry.space_group_name_H-M   'P 1'
#
loop_
_entity.id
_entity.type
_entity.pdbx_description
1 polymer ?
#
loop_
_entity_poly.entity_id
_entity_poly.type
_entity_poly.pdbx_seq_one_letter_code
_entity_poly.pdbx_strand_id
1 'polypeptide(L)'
;MTVKKELHALVDALQESEVETARRVPEGLHATASAPSYTLDNAPEDDEPETGEERAAVAEALVEMRAGRGVPHEEVKRMFGPSLVYRTATR
;
A
#
# COMPACT_ATOMS: atom_id res chain seq x y z
N MET A 1 -22.09 2.47 -6.32
CA MET A 1 -20.91 3.17 -5.77
C MET A 1 -20.89 2.89 -4.27
N THR A 2 -19.74 2.63 -3.67
CA THR A 2 -19.65 2.36 -2.22
C THR A 2 -19.44 3.69 -1.48
N VAL A 3 -20.09 3.88 -0.34
CA VAL A 3 -19.99 5.10 0.50
C VAL A 3 -18.53 5.48 0.83
N LYS A 4 -17.63 4.48 0.94
CA LYS A 4 -16.18 4.73 1.11
C LYS A 4 -15.56 5.51 -0.05
N LYS A 5 -15.95 5.24 -1.30
CA LYS A 5 -15.43 5.96 -2.47
C LYS A 5 -15.85 7.43 -2.46
N GLU A 6 -17.07 7.72 -2.03
CA GLU A 6 -17.57 9.09 -1.89
C GLU A 6 -16.81 9.85 -0.79
N LEU A 7 -16.51 9.18 0.34
CA LEU A 7 -15.69 9.76 1.40
C LEU A 7 -14.26 10.09 0.93
N HIS A 8 -13.61 9.18 0.19
CA HIS A 8 -12.29 9.45 -0.39
C HIS A 8 -12.32 10.66 -1.32
N ALA A 9 -13.30 10.73 -2.22
CA ALA A 9 -13.43 11.86 -3.15
C ALA A 9 -13.64 13.21 -2.43
N LEU A 10 -14.38 13.21 -1.31
CA LEU A 10 -14.54 14.42 -0.49
C LEU A 10 -13.24 14.82 0.20
N VAL A 11 -12.48 13.86 0.73
CA VAL A 11 -11.17 14.12 1.36
C VAL A 11 -10.18 14.67 0.34
N ASP A 12 -10.13 14.11 -0.86
CA ASP A 12 -9.24 14.55 -1.94
C ASP A 12 -9.56 15.99 -2.44
N ALA A 13 -10.80 16.45 -2.22
CA ALA A 13 -11.27 17.77 -2.64
C ALA A 13 -11.10 18.86 -1.56
N LEU A 14 -10.65 18.53 -0.35
CA LEU A 14 -10.50 19.50 0.75
C LEU A 14 -9.39 20.52 0.48
N GLN A 15 -9.59 21.74 0.98
CA GLN A 15 -8.49 22.69 1.06
C GLN A 15 -7.53 22.29 2.19
N GLU A 16 -6.24 22.60 2.04
CA GLU A 16 -5.20 22.27 3.03
C GLU A 16 -5.55 22.76 4.45
N SER A 17 -6.19 23.93 4.57
CA SER A 17 -6.64 24.50 5.85
C SER A 17 -7.72 23.67 6.55
N GLU A 18 -8.45 22.83 5.81
CA GLU A 18 -9.57 22.04 6.29
C GLU A 18 -9.17 20.60 6.64
N VAL A 19 -8.02 20.14 6.13
CA VAL A 19 -7.51 18.76 6.31
C VAL A 19 -7.41 18.39 7.78
N GLU A 20 -6.85 19.27 8.63
CA GLU A 20 -6.72 18.97 10.06
C GLU A 20 -8.04 18.91 10.81
N THR A 21 -9.06 19.59 10.30
CA THR A 21 -10.40 19.50 10.89
C THR A 21 -11.09 18.23 10.44
N ALA A 22 -10.97 17.87 9.16
CA ALA A 22 -11.50 16.63 8.62
C ALA A 22 -10.84 15.40 9.26
N ARG A 23 -9.53 15.44 9.56
CA ARG A 23 -8.78 14.36 10.20
C ARG A 23 -9.33 13.95 11.58
N ARG A 24 -9.82 14.90 12.37
CA ARG A 24 -10.30 14.63 13.75
C ARG A 24 -11.47 13.67 13.83
N VAL A 25 -12.34 13.66 12.81
CA VAL A 25 -13.53 12.81 12.77
C VAL A 25 -13.15 11.32 12.65
N PRO A 26 -12.43 10.86 11.62
CA PRO A 26 -12.00 9.48 11.52
C PRO A 26 -11.05 9.08 12.66
N GLU A 27 -10.25 10.00 13.21
CA GLU A 27 -9.45 9.72 14.41
C GLU A 27 -10.31 9.39 15.63
N GLY A 28 -11.35 10.19 15.90
CA GLY A 28 -12.28 9.92 16.98
C GLY A 28 -13.01 8.59 16.79
N LEU A 29 -13.45 8.31 15.56
CA LEU A 29 -14.07 7.03 15.21
C LEU A 29 -13.10 5.87 15.41
N HIS A 30 -11.84 6.01 14.99
CA HIS A 30 -10.81 4.99 15.13
C HIS A 30 -10.44 4.74 16.59
N ALA A 31 -10.32 5.78 17.41
CA ALA A 31 -9.99 5.67 18.83
C ALA A 31 -11.04 4.88 19.64
N THR A 32 -12.30 4.89 19.17
CA THR A 32 -13.41 4.13 19.78
C THR A 32 -13.72 2.82 19.06
N ALA A 33 -13.10 2.58 17.91
CA ALA A 33 -13.31 1.35 17.16
C ALA A 33 -12.64 0.18 17.87
N SER A 34 -13.32 -0.97 17.90
CA SER A 34 -12.62 -2.23 18.16
C SER A 34 -11.47 -2.36 17.17
N ALA A 35 -10.31 -2.85 17.64
CA ALA A 35 -9.15 -3.06 16.79
C ALA A 35 -9.58 -3.77 15.50
N PRO A 36 -9.17 -3.29 14.31
CA PRO A 36 -9.59 -3.90 13.06
C PRO A 36 -9.27 -5.39 13.09
N SER A 37 -10.27 -6.22 12.75
CA SER A 37 -10.13 -7.68 12.70
C SER A 37 -9.16 -8.15 11.63
N TYR A 38 -8.57 -7.25 10.83
CA TYR A 38 -7.60 -7.60 9.77
C TYR A 38 -6.22 -7.83 10.39
N THR A 39 -6.11 -8.87 11.21
CA THR A 39 -4.84 -9.50 11.54
C THR A 39 -4.42 -10.39 10.36
N LEU A 40 -3.13 -10.75 10.28
CA LEU A 40 -2.69 -11.79 9.34
C LEU A 40 -3.51 -13.08 9.53
N ASP A 41 -3.97 -13.36 10.75
CA ASP A 41 -4.82 -14.52 11.06
C ASP A 41 -6.18 -14.49 10.35
N ASN A 42 -6.69 -13.32 10.00
CA ASN A 42 -7.99 -13.14 9.32
C ASN A 42 -7.84 -12.59 7.90
N ALA A 43 -6.61 -12.48 7.39
CA ALA A 43 -6.39 -12.12 6.01
C ALA A 43 -6.89 -13.26 5.11
N PRO A 44 -7.65 -12.98 4.05
CA PRO A 44 -7.95 -14.01 3.06
C PRO A 44 -6.64 -14.51 2.43
N GLU A 45 -6.60 -15.79 2.06
CA GLU A 45 -5.51 -16.32 1.27
C GLU A 45 -5.44 -15.57 -0.08
N ASP A 46 -4.22 -15.31 -0.55
CA ASP A 46 -3.99 -14.70 -1.84
C ASP A 46 -4.20 -15.76 -2.94
N ASP A 47 -5.47 -16.02 -3.23
CA ASP A 47 -5.94 -17.02 -4.19
C ASP A 47 -6.03 -16.46 -5.63
N GLU A 48 -5.49 -15.26 -5.88
CA GLU A 48 -5.49 -14.69 -7.23
C GLU A 48 -4.56 -15.51 -8.14
N PRO A 49 -5.04 -15.97 -9.32
CA PRO A 49 -4.20 -16.72 -10.24
C PRO A 49 -3.12 -15.80 -10.80
N GLU A 50 -1.86 -16.22 -10.66
CA GLU A 50 -0.72 -15.51 -11.26
C GLU A 50 -0.94 -15.30 -12.76
N THR A 51 -0.81 -14.03 -13.18
CA THR A 51 -0.87 -13.65 -14.58
C THR A 51 0.34 -14.16 -15.36
N GLY A 52 0.25 -14.21 -16.68
CA GLY A 52 1.37 -14.61 -17.52
C GLY A 52 2.59 -13.67 -17.39
N GLU A 53 2.34 -12.38 -17.17
CA GLU A 53 3.38 -11.36 -17.01
C GLU A 53 4.12 -11.51 -15.69
N GLU A 54 3.38 -11.72 -14.59
CA GLU A 54 3.97 -11.98 -13.27
C GLU A 54 4.85 -13.23 -13.29
N ARG A 55 4.35 -14.32 -13.89
CA ARG A 55 5.09 -15.57 -14.02
C ARG A 55 6.40 -15.39 -14.79
N ALA A 56 6.38 -14.61 -15.86
CA ALA A 56 7.57 -14.31 -16.64
C ALA A 56 8.57 -13.47 -15.82
N ALA A 57 8.09 -12.46 -15.10
CA ALA A 57 8.92 -11.62 -14.23
C ALA A 57 9.56 -12.43 -13.09
N VAL A 58 8.82 -13.35 -12.47
CA VAL A 58 9.35 -14.26 -11.44
C VAL A 58 10.41 -15.20 -12.04
N ALA A 59 10.16 -15.78 -13.22
CA ALA A 59 11.12 -16.64 -13.89
C ALA A 59 12.44 -15.90 -14.21
N GLU A 60 12.34 -14.66 -14.70
CA GLU A 60 13.50 -13.79 -14.94
C GLU A 60 14.27 -13.52 -13.65
N ALA A 61 13.58 -13.09 -12.59
CA ALA A 61 14.19 -12.80 -11.29
C ALA A 61 14.93 -14.01 -10.71
N LEU A 62 14.39 -15.22 -10.87
CA LEU A 62 15.04 -16.46 -10.42
C LEU A 62 16.31 -16.79 -11.22
N VAL A 63 16.40 -16.40 -12.50
CA VAL A 63 17.62 -16.54 -13.31
C VAL A 63 18.68 -15.55 -12.83
N GLU A 64 18.30 -14.28 -12.63
CA GLU A 64 19.19 -13.23 -12.13
C GLU A 64 19.75 -13.57 -10.74
N MET A 65 18.90 -14.06 -9.84
CA MET A 65 19.28 -14.49 -8.50
C MET A 65 20.30 -15.63 -8.56
N ARG A 66 20.07 -16.66 -9.39
CA ARG A 66 21.01 -17.78 -9.55
C ARG A 66 22.33 -17.36 -10.15
N ALA A 67 22.33 -16.33 -11.00
CA ALA A 67 23.53 -15.74 -11.57
C ALA A 67 24.25 -14.76 -10.62
N GLY A 68 23.76 -14.56 -9.40
CA GLY A 68 24.35 -13.64 -8.42
C GLY A 68 24.20 -12.16 -8.79
N ARG A 69 23.25 -11.82 -9.68
CA ARG A 69 22.99 -10.44 -10.14
C ARG A 69 21.92 -9.71 -9.32
N GLY A 70 21.51 -10.28 -8.20
CA GLY A 70 20.59 -9.62 -7.27
C GLY A 70 21.22 -8.42 -6.55
N VAL A 71 20.38 -7.48 -6.13
CA VAL A 71 20.81 -6.35 -5.29
C VAL A 71 20.85 -6.79 -3.83
N PRO A 72 21.95 -6.53 -3.08
CA PRO A 72 22.01 -6.86 -1.66
C PRO A 72 20.90 -6.18 -0.85
N HIS A 73 20.34 -6.90 0.13
CA HIS A 73 19.22 -6.40 0.94
C HIS A 73 19.50 -5.04 1.61
N GLU A 74 20.71 -4.83 2.13
CA GLU A 74 21.10 -3.56 2.76
C GLU A 74 21.17 -2.39 1.77
N GLU A 75 21.46 -2.67 0.50
CA GLU A 75 21.43 -1.65 -0.56
C GLU A 75 19.99 -1.28 -0.93
N VAL A 76 19.10 -2.27 -1.03
CA VAL A 76 17.65 -2.02 -1.23
C VAL A 76 17.10 -1.17 -0.07
N LYS A 77 17.43 -1.49 1.18
CA LYS A 77 17.01 -0.69 2.35
C LYS A 77 17.58 0.73 2.35
N ARG A 78 18.79 0.93 1.83
CA ARG A 78 19.37 2.27 1.69
C ARG A 78 18.64 3.09 0.62
N MET A 79 18.24 2.46 -0.49
CA MET A 79 17.53 3.10 -1.59
C MET A 79 16.06 3.41 -1.26
N PHE A 80 15.38 2.49 -0.56
CA PHE A 80 13.93 2.48 -0.37
C PHE A 80 13.49 2.43 1.11
N GLY A 81 14.43 2.63 2.05
CA GLY A 81 14.13 2.82 3.47
C GLY A 81 13.24 4.04 3.72
N PRO A 82 12.98 4.43 4.98
CA PRO A 82 11.76 5.15 5.43
C PRO A 82 11.40 6.51 4.79
N SER A 83 12.06 6.96 3.73
CA SER A 83 11.64 8.04 2.85
C SER A 83 10.83 7.59 1.63
N LEU A 84 10.14 6.44 1.65
CA LEU A 84 9.17 6.09 0.61
C LEU A 84 7.93 6.99 0.74
N VAL A 85 8.12 8.28 0.44
CA VAL A 85 7.05 9.26 0.29
C VAL A 85 6.25 8.80 -0.93
N TYR A 86 5.00 8.39 -0.69
CA TYR A 86 4.02 8.06 -1.72
C TYR A 86 3.96 9.21 -2.73
N ARG A 87 4.64 9.07 -3.87
CA ARG A 87 4.41 9.93 -5.02
C ARG A 87 3.17 9.38 -5.70
N THR A 88 2.02 9.96 -5.40
CA THR A 88 0.80 9.75 -6.16
C THR A 88 1.08 10.20 -7.60
N ALA A 89 1.12 9.23 -8.52
CA ALA A 89 1.18 9.51 -9.94
C ALA A 89 -0.23 9.92 -10.39
N THR A 90 -0.49 11.22 -10.47
CA THR A 90 -1.63 11.76 -11.20
C THR A 90 -1.34 11.65 -12.69
N ARG A 91 -2.16 10.88 -13.43
CA ARG A 91 -2.32 11.05 -14.86
C ARG A 91 -3.79 10.92 -15.24
#